data_AF-A0A970CLJ4-F1
#
_entry.id   AF-A0A970CLJ4-F1
#
_cell.length_a   1.000
_cell.length_b   1.000
_cell.length_c   1.000
_cell.angle_alpha   90.00
_cell.angle_beta   90.00
_cell.angle_gamma   90.00
#
_symmetry.space_group_name_H-M   'P 1'
#
loop_
_entity.id
_entity.type
_entity.pdbx_description
1 polymer ?
#
loop_
_entity_poly.entity_id
_entity_poly.type
_entity_poly.pdbx_seq_one_letter_code
_entity_poly.pdbx_strand_id
1 'polypeptide(L)'
;MEKAIFPLRYLKINQGVNGDYSHQGTLAIDCGYKDENSKKLYAPFTGIIKKIYTTSGNCVWLESKEKVLWADGTKDYATLLVIHSDDVSHLKKGQVIKQNEYFYKMGKSGNATGVHVHLEVGKGKFSGTGWYQNKYGIWTINNGVHPTNVFFLTEDTEIKNGYGYNWKRLPKEMPILGNAVSKNKEVDQIEVLITNLRVRDKPNGNILGYIKKGIYNILNTKKLDDYLWCEVEKDKWIAYSDEWAIFYEKEVIEEVVEEPIEENIIEDKKMKILDYILEILRKILNFFTRGDK
;
A
#
# COMPACT_ATOMS: atom_id res chain seq x y z
N MET A 1 2.93 -1.14 -16.07
CA MET A 1 3.07 0.20 -16.71
C MET A 1 3.59 1.14 -15.64
N GLU A 2 4.70 1.83 -15.89
CA GLU A 2 5.23 2.83 -14.96
C GLU A 2 4.26 4.01 -14.83
N LYS A 3 4.23 4.64 -13.66
CA LYS A 3 3.54 5.92 -13.44
C LYS A 3 4.56 7.04 -13.63
N ALA A 4 4.23 8.11 -14.35
CA ALA A 4 5.17 9.23 -14.51
C ALA A 4 5.32 9.97 -13.16
N ILE A 5 6.53 9.99 -12.62
CA ILE A 5 6.83 10.59 -11.31
C ILE A 5 7.48 11.96 -11.53
N PHE A 6 7.19 12.93 -10.67
CA PHE A 6 7.83 14.24 -10.74
C PHE A 6 9.36 14.13 -10.57
N PRO A 7 10.19 14.74 -11.45
CA PRO A 7 11.64 14.53 -11.45
C PRO A 7 12.38 15.02 -10.19
N LEU A 8 11.78 15.94 -9.42
CA LEU A 8 12.38 16.54 -8.23
C LEU A 8 11.78 15.94 -6.96
N ARG A 9 12.59 15.92 -5.89
CA ARG A 9 12.14 15.58 -4.52
C ARG A 9 11.82 16.79 -3.66
N TYR A 10 12.17 17.99 -4.14
CA TYR A 10 11.82 19.26 -3.51
C TYR A 10 11.11 20.15 -4.53
N LEU A 11 9.80 20.33 -4.35
CA LEU A 11 8.97 21.14 -5.22
C LEU A 11 8.91 22.58 -4.71
N LYS A 12 9.69 23.45 -5.35
CA LYS A 12 9.68 24.90 -5.13
C LYS A 12 9.63 25.61 -6.47
N ILE A 13 8.42 25.92 -6.94
CA ILE A 13 8.25 26.69 -8.18
C ILE A 13 8.56 28.16 -7.89
N ASN A 14 9.48 28.75 -8.66
CA ASN A 14 9.82 30.17 -8.61
C ASN A 14 9.06 30.95 -9.70
N GLN A 15 8.89 30.36 -10.89
CA GLN A 15 8.09 30.88 -11.99
C GLN A 15 7.19 29.78 -12.54
N GLY A 16 5.90 30.07 -12.65
CA GLY A 16 4.88 29.11 -13.09
C GLY A 16 4.63 29.09 -14.59
N VAL A 17 3.64 28.29 -14.96
CA VAL A 17 3.01 28.25 -16.28
C VAL A 17 2.51 29.64 -16.66
N ASN A 18 2.76 30.07 -17.89
CA ASN A 18 2.38 31.40 -18.39
C ASN A 18 2.87 32.57 -17.50
N GLY A 19 4.02 32.41 -16.83
CA GLY A 19 4.65 33.46 -16.03
C GLY A 19 5.13 34.65 -16.88
N ASP A 20 5.01 35.86 -16.33
CA ASP A 20 5.23 37.12 -17.06
C ASP A 20 6.70 37.47 -17.34
N TYR A 21 7.66 36.74 -16.77
CA TYR A 21 9.08 37.05 -16.99
C TYR A 21 9.60 36.40 -18.28
N SER A 22 9.41 35.09 -18.43
CA SER A 22 9.93 34.34 -19.59
C SER A 22 9.06 33.17 -20.05
N HIS A 23 7.87 32.97 -19.45
CA HIS A 23 7.02 31.79 -19.69
C HIS A 23 5.72 32.11 -20.43
N GLN A 24 5.54 33.32 -20.96
CA GLN A 24 4.32 33.71 -21.65
C GLN A 24 3.99 32.73 -22.78
N GLY A 25 2.80 32.14 -22.72
CA GLY A 25 2.34 31.14 -23.69
C GLY A 25 3.04 29.77 -23.61
N THR A 26 3.73 29.46 -22.51
CA THR A 26 4.33 28.13 -22.26
C THR A 26 3.66 27.44 -21.08
N LEU A 27 3.86 26.11 -21.00
CA LEU A 27 3.48 25.31 -19.83
C LEU A 27 4.70 24.96 -18.95
N ALA A 28 5.75 25.78 -19.04
CA ALA A 28 6.99 25.60 -18.31
C ALA A 28 6.85 25.94 -16.83
N ILE A 29 7.69 25.32 -16.01
CA ILE A 29 7.90 25.70 -14.61
C ILE A 29 9.39 25.81 -14.33
N ASP A 30 9.77 26.84 -13.58
CA ASP A 30 11.12 26.98 -13.03
C ASP A 30 11.13 26.52 -11.58
N CYS A 31 11.88 25.47 -11.31
CA CYS A 31 11.99 24.92 -9.96
C CYS A 31 13.34 25.28 -9.33
N GLY A 32 13.29 25.84 -8.12
CA GLY A 32 14.44 26.09 -7.28
C GLY A 32 14.77 24.93 -6.35
N TYR A 33 15.78 25.15 -5.50
CA TYR A 33 16.33 24.16 -4.58
C TYR A 33 16.37 24.69 -3.14
N LYS A 34 16.71 23.80 -2.20
CA LYS A 34 16.96 24.05 -0.76
C LYS A 34 18.44 23.86 -0.43
N ASP A 35 19.02 22.78 -0.93
CA ASP A 35 20.41 22.35 -0.72
C ASP A 35 20.96 21.61 -1.98
N GLU A 36 22.21 21.16 -1.93
CA GLU A 36 22.86 20.45 -3.04
C GLU A 36 22.17 19.15 -3.46
N ASN A 37 21.51 18.44 -2.54
CA ASN A 37 20.80 17.21 -2.87
C ASN A 37 19.51 17.51 -3.62
N SER A 38 18.78 18.56 -3.23
CA SER A 38 17.56 18.99 -3.90
C SER A 38 17.76 19.56 -5.32
N LYS A 39 19.02 19.83 -5.72
CA LYS A 39 19.37 20.19 -7.11
C LYS A 39 19.34 18.99 -8.07
N LYS A 40 19.30 17.75 -7.56
CA LYS A 40 19.31 16.53 -8.37
C LYS A 40 17.93 16.23 -8.94
N LEU A 41 17.90 15.82 -10.20
CA LEU A 41 16.72 15.32 -10.88
C LEU A 41 16.88 13.83 -11.16
N TYR A 42 15.76 13.12 -11.00
CA TYR A 42 15.62 11.70 -11.22
C TYR A 42 14.68 11.45 -12.39
N ALA A 43 14.96 10.43 -13.19
CA ALA A 43 14.18 10.17 -14.39
C ALA A 43 12.70 9.87 -14.00
N PRO A 44 11.72 10.60 -14.58
CA PRO A 44 10.30 10.45 -14.26
C PRO A 44 9.72 9.09 -14.67
N PHE A 45 10.40 8.40 -15.59
CA PHE A 45 10.07 7.13 -16.20
C PHE A 45 11.34 6.56 -16.83
N THR A 46 11.33 5.28 -17.16
CA THR A 46 12.38 4.67 -17.96
C THR A 46 12.32 5.26 -19.37
N GLY A 47 13.35 6.02 -19.73
CA GLY A 47 13.37 6.85 -20.94
C GLY A 47 14.65 6.73 -21.76
N ILE A 48 14.61 7.32 -22.95
CA ILE A 48 15.73 7.43 -23.88
C ILE A 48 16.03 8.90 -24.13
N ILE A 49 17.30 9.29 -24.01
CA ILE A 49 17.74 10.65 -24.36
C ILE A 49 17.63 10.85 -25.87
N LYS A 50 16.75 11.76 -26.31
CA LYS A 50 16.49 12.01 -27.73
C LYS A 50 17.34 13.12 -28.31
N LYS A 51 17.61 14.13 -27.49
CA LYS A 51 18.31 15.32 -27.92
C LYS A 51 19.01 15.99 -26.73
N ILE A 52 20.18 16.54 -27.03
CA ILE A 52 20.94 17.41 -26.15
C ILE A 52 21.34 18.63 -26.99
N TYR A 53 21.09 19.84 -26.50
CA TYR A 53 21.58 21.09 -27.09
C TYR A 53 22.49 21.80 -26.09
N THR A 54 23.80 21.63 -26.23
CA THR A 54 24.79 22.25 -25.34
C THR A 54 24.95 23.75 -25.58
N THR A 55 24.65 24.24 -26.78
CA THR A 55 24.73 25.67 -27.13
C THR A 55 23.55 26.51 -26.61
N SER A 56 22.58 25.89 -25.93
CA SER A 56 21.35 26.53 -25.48
C SER A 56 21.06 26.21 -24.02
N GLY A 57 22.00 26.47 -23.11
CA GLY A 57 21.80 26.20 -21.68
C GLY A 57 21.71 24.71 -21.32
N ASN A 58 22.36 23.85 -22.10
CA ASN A 58 22.39 22.40 -21.88
C ASN A 58 20.98 21.77 -21.79
N CYS A 59 20.12 22.07 -22.76
CA CYS A 59 18.79 21.46 -22.89
C CYS A 59 18.89 19.96 -23.13
N VAL A 60 18.08 19.17 -22.42
CA VAL A 60 18.01 17.71 -22.56
C VAL A 60 16.57 17.26 -22.72
N TRP A 61 16.32 16.41 -23.72
CA TRP A 61 15.03 15.73 -23.92
C TRP A 61 15.13 14.27 -23.56
N LEU A 62 14.24 13.83 -22.66
CA LEU A 62 14.06 12.45 -22.26
C LEU A 62 12.65 11.99 -22.67
N GLU A 63 12.58 11.06 -23.61
CA GLU A 63 11.34 10.44 -24.09
C GLU A 63 11.09 9.13 -23.35
N SER A 64 9.87 8.86 -22.89
CA SER A 64 9.54 7.59 -22.26
C SER A 64 9.70 6.45 -23.26
N LYS A 65 10.35 5.36 -22.85
CA LYS A 65 10.60 4.23 -23.75
C LYS A 65 9.30 3.47 -24.08
N GLU A 66 8.40 3.42 -23.11
CA GLU A 66 7.05 2.86 -23.21
C GLU A 66 5.99 3.91 -22.84
N LYS A 67 4.71 3.60 -23.08
CA LYS A 67 3.60 4.39 -22.53
C LYS A 67 3.60 4.32 -21.01
N VAL A 68 3.33 5.45 -20.37
CA VAL A 68 3.28 5.58 -18.90
C VAL A 68 1.90 6.08 -18.46
N LEU A 69 1.53 5.79 -17.21
CA LEU A 69 0.32 6.33 -16.59
C LEU A 69 0.59 7.75 -16.09
N TRP A 70 -0.21 8.70 -16.55
CA TRP A 70 -0.15 10.10 -16.16
C TRP A 70 -1.03 10.38 -14.94
N ALA A 71 -0.77 11.49 -14.25
CA ALA A 71 -1.53 11.92 -13.09
C ALA A 71 -3.02 12.18 -13.39
N ASP A 72 -3.36 12.59 -14.60
CA ASP A 72 -4.75 12.77 -15.04
C ASP A 72 -5.46 11.46 -15.46
N GLY A 73 -4.75 10.32 -15.49
CA GLY A 73 -5.28 9.03 -15.91
C GLY A 73 -4.95 8.66 -17.37
N THR A 74 -4.35 9.57 -18.14
CA THR A 74 -3.89 9.31 -19.51
C THR A 74 -2.83 8.21 -19.56
N LYS A 75 -2.87 7.38 -20.61
CA LYS A 75 -1.86 6.35 -20.90
C LYS A 75 -1.20 6.62 -22.24
N ASP A 76 -0.08 7.33 -22.22
CA ASP A 76 0.62 7.72 -23.44
C ASP A 76 2.14 7.84 -23.21
N TYR A 77 2.90 8.04 -24.28
CA TYR A 77 4.29 8.46 -24.20
C TYR A 77 4.38 9.89 -23.66
N ALA A 78 5.44 10.17 -22.91
CA ALA A 78 5.74 11.51 -22.41
C ALA A 78 7.16 11.90 -22.80
N THR A 79 7.37 13.16 -23.16
CA THR A 79 8.70 13.71 -23.45
C THR A 79 8.98 14.86 -22.49
N LEU A 80 9.99 14.70 -21.64
CA LEU A 80 10.47 15.71 -20.69
C LEU A 80 11.55 16.57 -21.35
N LEU A 81 11.49 17.89 -21.15
CA LEU A 81 12.56 18.85 -21.41
C LEU A 81 13.05 19.43 -20.09
N VAL A 82 14.37 19.41 -19.87
CA VAL A 82 15.04 20.10 -18.76
C VAL A 82 16.19 20.97 -19.27
N ILE A 83 16.36 22.16 -18.67
CA ILE A 83 17.37 23.14 -19.08
C ILE A 83 18.10 23.69 -17.84
N HIS A 84 19.28 24.28 -18.10
CA HIS A 84 20.16 25.03 -17.21
C HIS A 84 21.21 24.25 -16.42
N SER A 85 21.33 22.92 -16.55
CA SER A 85 22.47 22.20 -15.95
C SER A 85 23.80 22.79 -16.42
N ASP A 86 24.76 22.91 -15.50
CA ASP A 86 26.12 23.35 -15.83
C ASP A 86 26.92 22.24 -16.53
N ASP A 87 26.54 20.97 -16.33
CA ASP A 87 27.20 19.82 -16.95
C ASP A 87 26.19 18.76 -17.42
N VAL A 88 26.33 18.34 -18.67
CA VAL A 88 25.57 17.25 -19.30
C VAL A 88 26.49 16.30 -20.07
N SER A 89 27.80 16.37 -19.83
CA SER A 89 28.83 15.58 -20.55
C SER A 89 28.69 14.07 -20.33
N HIS A 90 28.09 13.66 -19.22
CA HIS A 90 27.76 12.26 -18.92
C HIS A 90 26.54 11.73 -19.67
N LEU A 91 25.78 12.60 -20.36
CA LEU A 91 24.60 12.23 -21.13
C LEU A 91 24.93 12.14 -22.63
N LYS A 92 24.34 11.15 -23.31
CA LYS A 92 24.44 11.01 -24.77
C LYS A 92 23.11 10.62 -25.40
N LYS A 93 22.88 11.07 -26.64
CA LYS A 93 21.72 10.66 -27.44
C LYS A 93 21.67 9.13 -27.55
N GLY A 94 20.49 8.56 -27.33
CA GLY A 94 20.26 7.11 -27.32
C GLY A 94 20.50 6.43 -25.97
N GLN A 95 21.04 7.13 -24.97
CA GLN A 95 21.20 6.58 -23.63
C GLN A 95 19.84 6.27 -23.00
N VAL A 96 19.70 5.05 -22.48
CA VAL A 96 18.55 4.64 -21.66
C VAL A 96 18.83 5.00 -20.21
N ILE A 97 17.84 5.57 -19.54
CA ILE A 97 17.90 5.95 -18.12
C ILE A 97 16.68 5.32 -17.44
N LYS A 98 16.89 4.56 -16.37
CA LYS A 98 15.78 3.88 -15.67
C LYS A 98 14.98 4.88 -14.84
N GLN A 99 13.68 4.62 -14.65
CA GLN A 99 12.87 5.43 -13.73
C GLN A 99 13.55 5.53 -12.36
N ASN A 100 13.51 6.73 -11.76
CA ASN A 100 14.12 7.05 -10.48
C ASN A 100 15.67 7.03 -10.46
N GLU A 101 16.32 6.86 -11.61
CA GLU A 101 17.77 7.02 -11.72
C GLU A 101 18.15 8.51 -11.79
N TYR A 102 19.18 8.90 -11.03
CA TYR A 102 19.73 10.26 -11.12
C TYR A 102 20.33 10.48 -12.51
N PHE A 103 20.00 11.61 -13.14
CA PHE A 103 20.54 11.89 -14.48
C PHE A 103 20.88 13.35 -14.76
N TYR A 104 20.35 14.29 -13.98
CA TYR A 104 20.49 15.71 -14.26
C TYR A 104 20.62 16.50 -12.96
N LYS A 105 21.30 17.63 -13.01
CA LYS A 105 21.47 18.54 -11.85
C LYS A 105 21.15 19.96 -12.28
N MET A 106 20.42 20.71 -11.45
CA MET A 106 20.20 22.14 -11.67
C MET A 106 21.53 22.88 -11.79
N GLY A 107 21.56 23.88 -12.65
CA GLY A 107 22.68 24.79 -12.83
C GLY A 107 22.20 26.17 -13.24
N LYS A 108 23.09 26.95 -13.85
CA LYS A 108 22.81 28.30 -14.36
C LYS A 108 23.28 28.48 -15.82
N SER A 109 23.47 27.39 -16.56
CA SER A 109 23.93 27.44 -17.96
C SER A 109 22.92 28.16 -18.86
N GLY A 110 23.40 28.95 -19.83
CA GLY A 110 22.54 29.73 -20.73
C GLY A 110 21.97 30.99 -20.08
N ASN A 111 20.77 31.42 -20.50
CA ASN A 111 20.16 32.65 -20.01
C ASN A 111 19.37 32.41 -18.70
N ALA A 112 20.08 32.24 -17.59
CA ALA A 112 19.51 32.01 -16.26
C ALA A 112 19.95 33.08 -15.25
N THR A 113 19.01 33.62 -14.48
CA THR A 113 19.30 34.64 -13.43
C THR A 113 19.85 34.02 -12.13
N GLY A 114 19.59 32.74 -11.89
CA GLY A 114 20.08 31.96 -10.75
C GLY A 114 20.02 30.46 -11.01
N VAL A 115 20.55 29.66 -10.07
CA VAL A 115 20.54 28.19 -10.20
C VAL A 115 19.11 27.66 -10.06
N HIS A 116 18.62 26.98 -11.09
CA HIS A 116 17.30 26.36 -11.15
C HIS A 116 17.25 25.28 -12.24
N VAL A 117 16.09 24.66 -12.43
CA VAL A 117 15.77 23.92 -13.66
C VAL A 117 14.51 24.51 -14.28
N HIS A 118 14.58 24.80 -15.58
CA HIS A 118 13.39 25.01 -16.42
C HIS A 118 12.91 23.64 -16.88
N LEU A 119 11.64 23.33 -16.62
CA LEU A 119 11.03 22.04 -16.90
C LEU A 119 9.77 22.20 -17.74
N GLU A 120 9.69 21.44 -18.83
CA GLU A 120 8.50 21.27 -19.64
C GLU A 120 8.24 19.80 -19.93
N VAL A 121 6.99 19.43 -20.17
CA VAL A 121 6.63 18.07 -20.58
C VAL A 121 5.62 18.11 -21.72
N GLY A 122 5.80 17.23 -22.69
CA GLY A 122 4.97 17.16 -23.89
C GLY A 122 4.35 15.77 -24.06
N LYS A 123 3.17 15.73 -24.69
CA LYS A 123 2.47 14.50 -25.07
C LYS A 123 3.13 13.83 -26.25
N GLY A 124 3.27 12.51 -26.15
CA GLY A 124 3.78 11.67 -27.22
C GLY A 124 5.31 11.59 -27.24
N LYS A 125 5.82 11.15 -28.39
CA LYS A 125 7.26 11.01 -28.65
C LYS A 125 7.87 12.34 -29.11
N PHE A 126 9.18 12.47 -28.92
CA PHE A 126 9.99 13.57 -29.43
C PHE A 126 9.78 13.72 -30.94
N SER A 127 9.54 14.96 -31.38
CA SER A 127 9.22 15.27 -32.78
C SER A 127 9.96 16.53 -33.24
N GLY A 128 10.36 16.56 -34.51
CA GLY A 128 11.07 17.68 -35.12
C GLY A 128 12.35 18.05 -34.35
N THR A 129 12.47 19.33 -33.99
CA THR A 129 13.55 19.88 -33.16
C THR A 129 13.30 19.75 -31.65
N GLY A 130 12.11 19.31 -31.23
CA GLY A 130 11.70 19.20 -29.83
C GLY A 130 10.99 20.43 -29.26
N TRP A 131 10.97 21.54 -29.98
CA TRP A 131 10.32 22.79 -29.59
C TRP A 131 9.81 23.58 -30.80
N TYR A 132 9.03 24.62 -30.53
CA TYR A 132 8.64 25.66 -31.48
C TYR A 132 8.63 27.02 -30.77
N GLN A 133 8.70 28.10 -31.54
CA GLN A 133 8.58 29.46 -31.00
C GLN A 133 7.09 29.86 -30.98
N ASN A 134 6.58 30.25 -29.82
CA ASN A 134 5.20 30.68 -29.66
C ASN A 134 5.01 32.14 -30.12
N LYS A 135 3.76 32.63 -30.06
CA LYS A 135 3.40 33.99 -30.50
C LYS A 135 4.09 35.13 -29.74
N TYR A 136 4.67 34.85 -28.58
CA TYR A 136 5.43 35.81 -27.76
C TYR A 136 6.95 35.75 -28.03
N GLY A 137 7.38 34.94 -29.00
CA GLY A 137 8.80 34.76 -29.30
C GLY A 137 9.52 33.79 -28.35
N ILE A 138 8.78 33.06 -27.51
CA ILE A 138 9.36 32.14 -26.51
C ILE A 138 9.37 30.72 -27.07
N TRP A 139 10.53 30.06 -26.97
CA TRP A 139 10.69 28.65 -27.36
C TRP A 139 10.10 27.74 -26.29
N THR A 140 9.22 26.82 -26.70
CA THR A 140 8.48 25.91 -25.80
C THR A 140 8.40 24.52 -26.42
N ILE A 141 8.27 23.49 -25.58
CA ILE A 141 8.25 22.10 -26.03
C ILE A 141 7.08 21.83 -26.99
N ASN A 142 7.30 20.93 -27.96
CA ASN A 142 6.21 20.41 -28.79
C ASN A 142 5.18 19.65 -27.95
N ASN A 143 3.90 19.82 -28.28
CA ASN A 143 2.76 19.16 -27.62
C ASN A 143 2.75 19.34 -26.09
N GLY A 144 3.14 20.51 -25.58
CA GLY A 144 3.21 20.80 -24.15
C GLY A 144 1.93 20.42 -23.39
N VAL A 145 2.11 19.86 -22.20
CA VAL A 145 1.04 19.50 -21.26
C VAL A 145 1.39 20.06 -19.88
N HIS A 146 0.36 20.45 -19.12
CA HIS A 146 0.56 20.96 -17.77
C HIS A 146 1.26 19.90 -16.89
N PRO A 147 2.36 20.21 -16.16
CA PRO A 147 3.12 19.22 -15.40
C PRO A 147 2.29 18.41 -14.40
N THR A 148 1.26 19.01 -13.78
CA THR A 148 0.37 18.31 -12.83
C THR A 148 -0.56 17.28 -13.48
N ASN A 149 -0.77 17.35 -14.80
CA ASN A 149 -1.56 16.35 -15.51
C ASN A 149 -0.70 15.12 -15.82
N VAL A 150 0.62 15.28 -15.93
CA VAL A 150 1.54 14.19 -16.24
C VAL A 150 2.10 13.54 -14.98
N PHE A 151 2.67 14.32 -14.07
CA PHE A 151 3.50 13.80 -12.99
C PHE A 151 2.74 13.61 -11.68
N PHE A 152 2.89 12.42 -11.09
CA PHE A 152 2.58 12.18 -9.70
C PHE A 152 3.74 12.63 -8.80
N LEU A 153 3.42 13.20 -7.65
CA LEU A 153 4.38 13.36 -6.56
C LEU A 153 4.52 12.05 -5.79
N THR A 154 5.73 11.73 -5.32
CA THR A 154 5.99 10.59 -4.42
C THR A 154 5.78 11.00 -2.97
N GLU A 155 5.76 10.04 -2.04
CA GLU A 155 5.64 10.31 -0.60
C GLU A 155 6.77 11.22 -0.10
N ASP A 156 7.99 10.99 -0.57
CA ASP A 156 9.21 11.72 -0.20
C ASP A 156 9.35 13.09 -0.88
N THR A 157 8.36 13.52 -1.68
CA THR A 157 8.39 14.88 -2.25
C THR A 157 8.01 15.93 -1.20
N GLU A 158 8.98 16.77 -0.80
CA GLU A 158 8.79 17.98 0.03
C GLU A 158 8.24 19.12 -0.84
N ILE A 159 7.08 19.68 -0.49
CA ILE A 159 6.46 20.80 -1.23
C ILE A 159 6.73 22.10 -0.46
N LYS A 160 7.57 22.98 -1.01
CA LYS A 160 7.77 24.33 -0.49
C LYS A 160 6.86 25.35 -1.17
N ASN A 161 6.71 25.23 -2.49
CA ASN A 161 5.79 26.06 -3.27
C ASN A 161 5.29 25.25 -4.47
N GLY A 162 4.04 24.76 -4.40
CA GLY A 162 3.36 24.09 -5.50
C GLY A 162 2.63 25.03 -6.47
N TYR A 163 2.74 26.35 -6.25
CA TYR A 163 2.16 27.42 -7.08
C TYR A 163 0.62 27.39 -7.20
N GLY A 164 -0.06 26.76 -6.23
CA GLY A 164 -1.52 26.58 -6.24
C GLY A 164 -2.02 25.54 -7.25
N TYR A 165 -1.13 24.82 -7.94
CA TYR A 165 -1.52 23.80 -8.90
C TYR A 165 -2.02 22.50 -8.25
N ASN A 166 -2.85 21.76 -8.98
CA ASN A 166 -3.47 20.52 -8.51
C ASN A 166 -2.54 19.30 -8.63
N TRP A 167 -1.46 19.28 -7.83
CA TRP A 167 -0.53 18.15 -7.76
C TRP A 167 -1.17 16.93 -7.12
N LYS A 168 -1.06 15.77 -7.78
CA LYS A 168 -1.54 14.49 -7.25
C LYS A 168 -0.37 13.68 -6.69
N ARG A 169 -0.52 13.13 -5.49
CA ARG A 169 0.44 12.18 -4.93
C ARG A 169 0.09 10.75 -5.34
N LEU A 170 1.12 9.92 -5.49
CA LEU A 170 0.93 8.48 -5.47
C LEU A 170 0.37 8.09 -4.09
N PRO A 171 -0.59 7.16 -4.03
CA PRO A 171 -0.98 6.57 -2.76
C PRO A 171 0.25 5.89 -2.14
N LYS A 172 0.41 6.05 -0.83
CA LYS A 172 1.43 5.35 -0.07
C LYS A 172 1.26 3.84 -0.28
N GLU A 173 2.29 3.17 -0.77
CA GLU A 173 2.30 1.71 -0.81
C GLU A 173 2.41 1.24 0.64
N MET A 174 1.32 0.64 1.13
CA MET A 174 1.26 0.12 2.48
C MET A 174 1.79 -1.31 2.49
N PRO A 175 2.62 -1.70 3.48
CA PRO A 175 3.16 -3.04 3.55
C PRO A 175 2.04 -4.09 3.68
N ILE A 176 2.26 -5.27 3.13
CA ILE A 176 1.43 -6.45 3.39
C ILE A 176 1.93 -7.10 4.68
N LEU A 177 1.04 -7.27 5.65
CA LEU A 177 1.34 -7.73 7.01
C LEU A 177 0.60 -9.04 7.33
N GLY A 178 1.02 -9.70 8.41
CA GLY A 178 0.36 -10.89 8.95
C GLY A 178 0.94 -12.21 8.46
N ASN A 179 1.13 -13.13 9.40
CA ASN A 179 1.53 -14.52 9.16
C ASN A 179 0.32 -15.45 9.30
N ALA A 180 -0.27 -15.82 8.16
CA ALA A 180 -1.41 -16.74 8.13
C ALA A 180 -1.03 -18.13 8.68
N VAL A 181 -1.98 -18.76 9.37
CA VAL A 181 -1.86 -20.09 9.98
C VAL A 181 -2.85 -21.07 9.35
N SER A 182 -2.71 -22.36 9.69
CA SER A 182 -3.71 -23.37 9.36
C SER A 182 -4.94 -23.25 10.27
N LYS A 183 -6.07 -23.78 9.81
CA LYS A 183 -7.29 -23.87 10.62
C LYS A 183 -7.01 -24.64 11.92
N ASN A 184 -7.46 -24.11 13.05
CA ASN A 184 -7.35 -24.69 14.38
C ASN A 184 -8.67 -24.46 15.12
N LYS A 185 -9.30 -25.54 15.56
CA LYS A 185 -10.60 -25.53 16.24
C LYS A 185 -10.49 -25.19 17.74
N GLU A 186 -9.29 -25.22 18.31
CA GLU A 186 -9.06 -24.98 19.74
C GLU A 186 -8.96 -23.48 20.10
N VAL A 187 -8.87 -22.60 19.09
CA VAL A 187 -8.73 -21.15 19.26
C VAL A 187 -9.69 -20.41 18.32
N ASP A 188 -10.11 -19.22 18.72
CA ASP A 188 -10.88 -18.37 17.82
C ASP A 188 -9.99 -17.93 16.66
N GLN A 189 -10.53 -18.00 15.44
CA GLN A 189 -9.82 -17.64 14.22
C GLN A 189 -10.65 -16.71 13.33
N ILE A 190 -9.96 -15.91 12.52
CA ILE A 190 -10.56 -15.09 11.48
C ILE A 190 -9.90 -15.40 10.13
N GLU A 191 -10.72 -15.68 9.11
CA GLU A 191 -10.27 -15.84 7.74
C GLU A 191 -10.54 -14.58 6.94
N VAL A 192 -9.48 -13.98 6.40
CA VAL A 192 -9.57 -12.76 5.60
C VAL A 192 -9.66 -13.09 4.11
N LEU A 193 -10.70 -12.59 3.46
CA LEU A 193 -11.04 -12.92 2.07
C LEU A 193 -10.62 -11.84 1.06
N ILE A 194 -10.20 -10.64 1.51
CA ILE A 194 -9.85 -9.49 0.65
C ILE A 194 -8.37 -9.07 0.84
N THR A 195 -7.79 -8.37 -0.16
CA THR A 195 -6.38 -7.93 -0.11
C THR A 195 -6.18 -6.52 0.44
N ASN A 196 -7.25 -5.75 0.60
CA ASN A 196 -7.23 -4.34 1.00
C ASN A 196 -7.80 -4.11 2.41
N LEU A 197 -7.93 -5.16 3.23
CA LEU A 197 -8.31 -5.02 4.63
C LEU A 197 -7.15 -4.41 5.42
N ARG A 198 -7.40 -3.27 6.07
CA ARG A 198 -6.39 -2.48 6.77
C ARG A 198 -6.01 -3.11 8.12
N VAL A 199 -4.71 -3.18 8.39
CA VAL A 199 -4.16 -3.46 9.72
C VAL A 199 -3.89 -2.15 10.43
N ARG A 200 -4.23 -2.06 11.72
CA ARG A 200 -4.02 -0.88 12.56
C ARG A 200 -3.26 -1.21 13.84
N ASP A 201 -2.58 -0.20 14.39
CA ASP A 201 -1.84 -0.30 15.66
C ASP A 201 -2.77 -0.54 16.88
N LYS A 202 -4.00 -0.02 16.79
CA LYS A 202 -5.09 -0.26 17.73
C LYS A 202 -6.44 -0.17 17.00
N PRO A 203 -7.55 -0.58 17.62
CA PRO A 203 -8.88 -0.36 17.06
C PRO A 203 -9.09 1.10 16.66
N ASN A 204 -9.46 1.31 15.40
CA ASN A 204 -9.60 2.62 14.76
C ASN A 204 -8.35 3.54 14.82
N GLY A 205 -7.16 2.97 15.02
CA GLY A 205 -5.88 3.69 15.11
C GLY A 205 -5.20 3.97 13.77
N ASN A 206 -3.88 4.15 13.77
CA ASN A 206 -3.11 4.41 12.56
C ASN A 206 -3.07 3.17 11.66
N ILE A 207 -3.14 3.35 10.34
CA ILE A 207 -3.01 2.25 9.39
C ILE A 207 -1.54 1.86 9.29
N LEU A 208 -1.24 0.59 9.60
CA LEU A 208 0.10 0.01 9.50
C LEU A 208 0.35 -0.62 8.13
N GLY A 209 -0.68 -1.19 7.52
CA GLY A 209 -0.56 -2.03 6.34
C GLY A 209 -1.88 -2.55 5.83
N TYR A 210 -1.82 -3.49 4.90
CA TYR A 210 -2.93 -4.38 4.57
C TYR A 210 -2.61 -5.79 5.06
N ILE A 211 -3.60 -6.51 5.57
CA ILE A 211 -3.40 -7.89 6.01
C ILE A 211 -3.34 -8.80 4.78
N LYS A 212 -2.44 -9.79 4.80
CA LYS A 212 -2.40 -10.86 3.79
C LYS A 212 -3.69 -11.69 3.88
N LYS A 213 -4.24 -12.15 2.76
CA LYS A 213 -5.35 -13.12 2.79
C LYS A 213 -4.93 -14.41 3.50
N GLY A 214 -5.83 -14.99 4.28
CA GLY A 214 -5.57 -16.22 5.02
C GLY A 214 -6.26 -16.25 6.38
N ILE A 215 -5.97 -17.30 7.13
CA ILE A 215 -6.54 -17.55 8.47
C ILE A 215 -5.56 -17.05 9.53
N TYR A 216 -6.08 -16.42 10.59
CA TYR A 216 -5.30 -15.89 11.70
C TYR A 216 -5.93 -16.30 13.02
N ASN A 217 -5.10 -16.65 14.00
CA ASN A 217 -5.57 -16.78 15.39
C ASN A 217 -5.92 -15.40 15.95
N ILE A 218 -6.98 -15.33 16.73
CA ILE A 218 -7.40 -14.11 17.39
C ILE A 218 -6.79 -14.10 18.80
N LEU A 219 -5.92 -13.13 19.05
CA LEU A 219 -5.26 -12.93 20.35
C LEU A 219 -6.17 -12.18 21.33
N ASN A 220 -6.94 -11.22 20.81
CA ASN A 220 -7.86 -10.40 21.57
C ASN A 220 -8.97 -9.86 20.67
N THR A 221 -10.10 -9.50 21.27
CA THR A 221 -11.20 -8.83 20.57
C THR A 221 -11.62 -7.55 21.30
N LYS A 222 -12.09 -6.57 20.54
CA LYS A 222 -12.67 -5.34 21.09
C LYS A 222 -13.81 -4.85 20.22
N LYS A 223 -15.00 -4.75 20.80
CA LYS A 223 -16.12 -4.06 20.16
C LYS A 223 -15.90 -2.54 20.29
N LEU A 224 -15.80 -1.85 19.17
CA LEU A 224 -15.62 -0.40 19.11
C LEU A 224 -16.19 0.10 17.79
N ASP A 225 -16.97 1.19 17.87
CA ASP A 225 -17.77 1.69 16.76
C ASP A 225 -18.70 0.58 16.24
N ASP A 226 -18.86 0.47 14.92
CA ASP A 226 -19.72 -0.55 14.29
C ASP A 226 -19.01 -1.90 14.05
N TYR A 227 -17.78 -2.07 14.54
CA TYR A 227 -16.95 -3.24 14.25
C TYR A 227 -16.55 -4.03 15.49
N LEU A 228 -16.46 -5.34 15.33
CA LEU A 228 -15.64 -6.19 16.17
C LEU A 228 -14.20 -6.11 15.65
N TRP A 229 -13.28 -5.61 16.47
CA TRP A 229 -11.86 -5.57 16.15
C TRP A 229 -11.18 -6.83 16.67
N CYS A 230 -10.41 -7.49 15.81
CA CYS A 230 -9.65 -8.69 16.13
C CYS A 230 -8.15 -8.37 16.09
N GLU A 231 -7.45 -8.63 17.19
CA GLU A 231 -5.99 -8.58 17.26
C GLU A 231 -5.44 -9.91 16.73
N VAL A 232 -4.80 -9.89 15.56
CA VAL A 232 -4.31 -11.11 14.87
C VAL A 232 -2.83 -11.38 15.08
N GLU A 233 -2.10 -10.34 15.46
CA GLU A 233 -0.74 -10.38 15.99
C GLU A 233 -0.61 -9.21 16.98
N LYS A 234 0.39 -9.25 17.86
CA LYS A 234 0.63 -8.16 18.81
C LYS A 234 0.62 -6.79 18.12
N ASP A 235 -0.21 -5.89 18.64
CA ASP A 235 -0.42 -4.51 18.15
C ASP A 235 -0.88 -4.44 16.68
N LYS A 236 -1.54 -5.50 16.17
CA LYS A 236 -2.08 -5.57 14.80
C LYS A 236 -3.54 -5.96 14.81
N TRP A 237 -4.38 -4.94 14.65
CA TRP A 237 -5.83 -5.03 14.71
C TRP A 237 -6.44 -4.93 13.32
N ILE A 238 -7.40 -5.82 13.03
CA ILE A 238 -8.25 -5.76 11.83
C ILE A 238 -9.73 -5.69 12.24
N ALA A 239 -10.55 -5.03 11.42
CA ALA A 239 -11.99 -4.99 11.63
C ALA A 239 -12.66 -6.21 11.00
N TYR A 240 -13.53 -6.88 11.74
CA TYR A 240 -14.37 -7.96 11.22
C TYR A 240 -15.67 -7.41 10.63
N SER A 241 -16.03 -7.91 9.44
CA SER A 241 -17.41 -8.03 8.96
C SER A 241 -17.51 -9.24 8.03
N ASP A 242 -18.73 -9.75 7.89
CA ASP A 242 -19.10 -10.87 7.02
C ASP A 242 -18.90 -10.58 5.53
N GLU A 243 -18.83 -9.30 5.13
CA GLU A 243 -18.53 -8.90 3.75
C GLU A 243 -17.10 -9.25 3.31
N TRP A 244 -16.15 -9.35 4.25
CA TRP A 244 -14.73 -9.51 3.92
C TRP A 244 -13.98 -10.55 4.77
N ALA A 245 -14.62 -11.12 5.79
CA ALA A 245 -14.01 -12.13 6.64
C ALA A 245 -15.01 -13.17 7.18
N ILE A 246 -14.49 -14.35 7.51
CA ILE A 246 -15.24 -15.40 8.21
C ILE A 246 -14.68 -15.51 9.63
N PHE A 247 -15.57 -15.53 10.63
CA PHE A 247 -15.19 -15.77 12.03
C PHE A 247 -15.41 -17.24 12.36
N TYR A 248 -14.40 -17.89 12.94
CA TYR A 248 -14.46 -19.25 13.45
C TYR A 248 -14.33 -19.19 14.96
N GLU A 249 -15.41 -19.49 15.67
CA GLU A 249 -15.35 -19.68 17.12
C GLU A 249 -14.66 -21.01 17.44
N LYS A 250 -13.89 -21.03 18.54
CA LYS A 250 -13.32 -22.25 19.07
C LYS A 250 -14.42 -23.26 19.42
N GLU A 251 -14.16 -24.53 19.18
CA GLU A 251 -15.05 -25.61 19.58
C GLU A 251 -14.97 -25.78 21.11
N VAL A 252 -16.12 -25.65 21.79
CA VAL A 252 -16.22 -25.97 23.22
C VAL A 252 -16.25 -27.49 23.33
N ILE A 253 -15.17 -28.07 23.85
CA ILE A 253 -15.20 -29.46 24.30
C ILE A 253 -15.98 -29.45 25.61
N GLU A 254 -17.24 -29.87 25.58
CA GLU A 254 -17.96 -30.19 26.81
C GLU A 254 -17.22 -31.38 27.46
N GLU A 255 -16.52 -31.13 28.56
CA GLU A 255 -16.13 -32.21 29.45
C GLU A 255 -17.42 -32.87 29.91
N VAL A 256 -17.63 -34.13 29.50
CA VAL A 256 -18.65 -34.98 30.08
C VAL A 256 -18.31 -35.06 31.56
N VAL A 257 -19.04 -34.31 32.38
CA VAL A 257 -19.01 -34.49 33.83
C VAL A 257 -19.59 -35.89 34.05
N GLU A 258 -18.73 -36.88 34.27
CA GLU A 258 -19.19 -38.15 34.84
C GLU A 258 -19.79 -37.79 36.20
N GLU A 259 -21.13 -37.82 36.29
CA GLU A 259 -21.80 -37.73 37.59
C GLU A 259 -21.20 -38.82 38.49
N PRO A 260 -20.78 -38.49 39.72
CA PRO A 260 -20.28 -39.50 40.64
C PRO A 260 -21.40 -40.52 40.83
N ILE A 261 -21.14 -41.77 40.43
CA ILE A 261 -22.03 -42.89 40.73
C ILE A 261 -22.09 -42.97 42.26
N GLU A 262 -23.21 -42.55 42.86
CA GLU A 262 -23.44 -42.71 44.29
C GLU A 262 -23.37 -44.20 44.64
N GLU A 263 -22.30 -44.62 45.31
CA GLU A 263 -22.07 -46.00 45.79
C GLU A 263 -23.24 -46.53 46.63
N ASN A 264 -24.04 -45.64 47.23
CA ASN A 264 -25.21 -45.98 48.04
C ASN A 264 -26.33 -46.71 47.27
N ILE A 265 -26.48 -46.51 45.95
CA ILE A 265 -27.56 -47.17 45.17
C ILE A 265 -27.24 -48.65 44.94
N ILE A 266 -25.95 -49.01 44.88
CA ILE A 266 -25.52 -50.39 44.64
C ILE A 266 -25.63 -51.23 45.92
N GLU A 267 -25.31 -50.66 47.08
CA GLU A 267 -25.48 -51.34 48.37
C GLU A 267 -26.95 -51.62 48.68
N ASP A 268 -27.85 -50.66 48.47
CA ASP A 268 -29.28 -50.83 48.73
C ASP A 268 -29.92 -51.89 47.82
N LYS A 269 -29.51 -51.97 46.55
CA LYS A 269 -29.96 -53.02 45.63
C LYS A 269 -29.38 -54.39 45.97
N LYS A 270 -28.12 -54.47 46.40
CA LYS A 270 -27.51 -55.73 46.88
C LYS A 270 -28.20 -56.23 48.14
N MET A 271 -28.51 -55.35 49.10
CA MET A 271 -29.17 -55.71 50.35
C MET A 271 -30.57 -56.30 50.09
N LYS A 272 -31.37 -55.67 49.20
CA LYS A 272 -32.70 -56.18 48.81
C LYS A 272 -32.67 -57.54 48.11
N ILE A 273 -31.64 -57.81 47.30
CA ILE A 273 -31.45 -59.11 46.65
C ILE A 273 -31.07 -60.18 47.70
N LEU A 274 -30.20 -59.83 48.65
CA LEU A 274 -29.78 -60.76 49.70
C LEU A 274 -30.95 -61.14 50.62
N ASP A 275 -31.78 -60.17 51.00
CA ASP A 275 -32.99 -60.40 51.80
C ASP A 275 -34.00 -61.31 51.08
N TYR A 276 -34.18 -61.10 49.78
CA TYR A 276 -35.06 -61.94 48.96
C TYR A 276 -34.54 -63.39 48.85
N ILE A 277 -33.23 -63.58 48.69
CA ILE A 277 -32.61 -64.91 48.68
C ILE A 277 -32.75 -65.59 50.05
N LEU A 278 -32.55 -64.87 51.15
CA LEU A 278 -32.73 -65.38 52.50
C LEU A 278 -34.17 -65.80 52.77
N GLU A 279 -35.16 -65.06 52.26
CA GLU A 279 -36.57 -65.40 52.38
C GLU A 279 -36.92 -66.69 51.62
N ILE A 280 -36.39 -66.85 50.39
CA ILE A 280 -36.54 -68.08 49.61
C ILE A 280 -35.91 -69.27 50.34
N LEU A 281 -34.68 -69.12 50.85
CA LEU A 281 -34.01 -70.19 51.59
C LEU A 281 -34.78 -70.59 52.85
N ARG A 282 -35.34 -69.63 53.59
CA ARG A 282 -36.20 -69.92 54.76
C ARG A 282 -37.47 -70.68 54.36
N LYS A 283 -38.11 -70.30 53.24
CA LYS A 283 -39.30 -71.00 52.72
C LYS A 283 -38.97 -72.44 52.31
N ILE A 284 -37.82 -72.66 51.67
CA ILE A 284 -37.34 -74.00 51.30
C ILE A 284 -37.02 -74.83 52.55
N LEU A 285 -36.32 -74.27 53.53
CA LEU A 285 -35.98 -74.98 54.78
C LEU A 285 -37.24 -75.38 55.59
N ASN A 286 -38.25 -74.52 55.61
CA ASN A 286 -39.55 -74.81 56.25
C ASN A 286 -40.36 -75.87 55.48
N PHE A 287 -40.12 -76.03 54.17
CA PHE A 287 -40.74 -77.08 53.36
C PHE A 287 -40.14 -78.46 53.68
N PHE A 288 -38.83 -78.52 53.93
CA PHE A 288 -38.14 -79.78 54.27
C PHE A 288 -38.30 -80.21 55.73
N THR A 289 -38.63 -79.31 56.65
CA THR A 289 -38.83 -79.64 58.09
C THR A 289 -40.26 -80.08 58.44
N ARG A 290 -41.20 -80.05 57.48
CA ARG A 290 -42.59 -80.55 57.65
C ARG A 290 -42.84 -81.94 57.06
N GLY A 291 -41.79 -82.64 56.62
CA GLY A 291 -41.89 -83.96 55.96
C GLY A 291 -41.79 -85.19 56.86
N ASP A 292 -41.44 -85.05 58.14
CA ASP A 292 -41.36 -86.17 59.09
C ASP A 292 -42.38 -86.02 60.22
N LYS A 293 -43.62 -86.41 59.95
CA LYS A 293 -44.59 -86.94 60.92
C LYS A 293 -45.51 -87.95 60.25
#